data_AF-A0A4Z1F078-F1
#
_entry.id   AF-A0A4Z1F078-F1
#
_cell.length_a   1.000
_cell.length_b   1.000
_cell.length_c   1.000
_cell.angle_alpha   90.00
_cell.angle_beta   90.00
_cell.angle_gamma   90.00
#
_symmetry.space_group_name_H-M   'P 1'
#
loop_
_entity.id
_entity.type
_entity.pdbx_description
1 polymer ?
#
loop_
_entity_poly.entity_id
_entity_poly.type
_entity_poly.pdbx_seq_one_letter_code
_entity_poly.pdbx_strand_id
1 'polypeptide(L)'
;MTSSDMWSASAISDWCTETSTTRNFKTSMNGNAHTRHSSSSTYMPEVGSHLSSKELGPIILQIEVGSGREPGGTVTFKAHAKLLYTKIPVLEYMVANTFEDLIDPVKEVPDVILTNDDPKAFKLLVDWVYTDKIDGGLSKIASIENTTTPSKGSFKGLFMSMKLPILVKLCILAEKYHIPRLQDESIDFLIKFMMDTKARANPSCWLEVYKHTIPKSKLRLLISRIAVWQMSQVGGLDSVSDMDLESIFSRSEELRFDISTLTEDKLGGILADPLLAPACDYYSD
;
A
#
# COMPACT_ATOMS: atom_id res chain seq x y z
N MET A 1 -26.43 5.46 -24.47
CA MET A 1 -25.48 4.35 -24.71
C MET A 1 -24.59 4.29 -23.48
N THR A 2 -24.87 3.35 -22.59
CA THR A 2 -24.17 3.16 -21.31
C THR A 2 -23.47 1.81 -21.40
N SER A 3 -22.17 1.81 -21.73
CA SER A 3 -21.33 0.61 -21.55
C SER A 3 -20.82 0.67 -20.11
N SER A 4 -21.44 -0.15 -19.26
CA SER A 4 -20.88 -0.49 -17.96
C SER A 4 -20.00 -1.71 -18.22
N ASP A 5 -18.71 -1.47 -18.41
CA ASP A 5 -17.72 -2.53 -18.49
C ASP A 5 -17.39 -2.95 -17.04
N MET A 6 -18.38 -3.52 -16.35
CA MET A 6 -18.15 -4.30 -15.14
C MET A 6 -17.55 -5.64 -15.57
N TRP A 7 -16.30 -5.89 -15.19
CA TRP A 7 -15.65 -7.18 -15.45
C TRP A 7 -16.41 -8.31 -14.75
N SER A 8 -16.49 -9.46 -15.42
CA SER A 8 -17.17 -10.65 -14.90
C SER A 8 -16.45 -11.21 -13.68
N ALA A 9 -17.22 -11.77 -12.74
CA ALA A 9 -16.71 -12.42 -11.52
C ALA A 9 -15.61 -13.49 -11.76
N SER A 10 -15.52 -14.02 -12.98
CA SER A 10 -14.47 -14.96 -13.41
C SER A 10 -13.07 -14.34 -13.43
N ALA A 11 -12.93 -13.08 -13.85
CA ALA A 11 -11.62 -12.42 -13.90
C ALA A 11 -11.03 -12.16 -12.50
N ILE A 12 -11.91 -12.04 -11.50
CA ILE A 12 -11.55 -11.88 -10.08
C ILE A 12 -11.17 -13.24 -9.47
N SER A 13 -11.87 -14.33 -9.82
CA SER A 13 -11.53 -15.67 -9.33
C SER A 13 -10.22 -16.20 -9.91
N ASP A 14 -9.92 -15.90 -11.18
CA ASP A 14 -8.73 -16.41 -11.85
C ASP A 14 -7.45 -15.85 -11.22
N TRP A 15 -7.46 -14.59 -10.75
CA TRP A 15 -6.34 -14.00 -10.01
C TRP A 15 -6.14 -14.60 -8.61
N CYS A 16 -7.23 -14.86 -7.87
CA CYS A 16 -7.16 -15.58 -6.59
C CYS A 16 -6.57 -16.99 -6.77
N THR A 17 -6.71 -17.57 -7.96
CA THR A 17 -6.21 -18.91 -8.29
C THR A 17 -4.76 -18.88 -8.79
N GLU A 18 -4.38 -17.90 -9.62
CA GLU A 18 -3.00 -17.70 -10.08
C GLU A 18 -2.04 -17.41 -8.91
N THR A 19 -2.45 -16.58 -7.95
CA THR A 19 -1.68 -16.33 -6.71
C THR A 19 -1.58 -17.54 -5.79
N SER A 20 -2.38 -18.59 -6.02
CA SER A 20 -2.43 -19.81 -5.21
C SER A 20 -1.62 -20.98 -5.79
N THR A 21 -1.11 -20.88 -7.04
CA THR A 21 -0.51 -22.04 -7.72
C THR A 21 0.95 -22.33 -7.29
N THR A 22 1.50 -21.62 -6.30
CA THR A 22 2.80 -21.96 -5.71
C THR A 22 2.83 -21.77 -4.19
N ARG A 23 2.04 -22.57 -3.47
CA ARG A 23 2.32 -22.90 -2.06
C ARG A 23 1.54 -24.12 -1.61
N ASN A 24 2.22 -25.26 -1.61
CA ASN A 24 1.81 -26.41 -0.80
C ASN A 24 1.97 -26.06 0.70
N PHE A 25 0.96 -25.42 1.30
CA PHE A 25 0.88 -25.32 2.74
C PHE A 25 0.08 -26.50 3.30
N LYS A 26 0.82 -27.50 3.80
CA LYS A 26 0.30 -28.45 4.78
C LYS A 26 0.01 -27.67 6.07
N THR A 27 -1.25 -27.31 6.27
CA THR A 27 -1.72 -26.75 7.54
C THR A 27 -1.86 -27.87 8.55
N SER A 28 -0.84 -28.05 9.40
CA SER A 28 -1.01 -28.71 10.69
C SER A 28 -1.63 -27.69 11.63
N MET A 29 -2.95 -27.79 11.83
CA MET A 29 -3.64 -27.07 12.90
C MET A 29 -3.29 -27.74 14.22
N ASN A 30 -2.47 -27.08 15.03
CA ASN A 30 -2.50 -27.26 16.48
C ASN A 30 -3.07 -25.99 17.07
N GLY A 31 -4.26 -26.13 17.67
CA GLY A 31 -4.97 -25.05 18.32
C GLY A 31 -4.16 -24.46 19.46
N ASN A 32 -4.05 -23.14 19.46
CA ASN A 32 -3.86 -22.36 20.67
C ASN A 32 -4.85 -21.20 20.61
N ALA A 33 -5.74 -21.16 21.59
CA ALA A 33 -6.68 -20.09 21.80
C ALA A 33 -5.90 -18.78 21.99
N HIS A 34 -5.84 -17.95 20.95
CA HIS A 34 -5.27 -16.61 21.04
C HIS A 34 -6.30 -15.68 21.66
N THR A 35 -5.94 -15.11 22.82
CA THR A 35 -6.54 -13.91 23.40
C THR A 35 -6.61 -12.81 22.34
N ARG A 36 -7.81 -12.56 21.82
CA ARG A 36 -8.11 -11.49 20.85
C ARG A 36 -7.95 -10.13 21.52
N HIS A 37 -6.82 -9.47 21.28
CA HIS A 37 -6.61 -8.08 21.70
C HIS A 37 -7.62 -7.16 20.99
N SER A 38 -8.30 -6.31 21.76
CA SER A 38 -9.15 -5.22 21.27
C SER A 38 -8.34 -4.27 20.39
N SER A 39 -8.94 -3.73 19.33
CA SER A 39 -8.34 -2.68 18.49
C SER A 39 -7.79 -1.55 19.33
N SER A 40 -6.60 -1.03 18.99
CA SER A 40 -5.92 0.01 19.77
C SER A 40 -6.53 1.40 19.56
N SER A 41 -7.24 1.61 18.44
CA SER A 41 -7.89 2.88 18.10
C SER A 41 -9.01 2.72 17.07
N THR A 42 -9.93 3.68 17.04
CA THR A 42 -11.00 3.80 16.04
C THR A 42 -10.79 5.05 15.20
N TYR A 43 -10.98 4.94 13.89
CA TYR A 43 -10.84 6.04 12.94
C TYR A 43 -12.11 6.25 12.12
N MET A 44 -12.47 7.52 11.93
CA MET A 44 -13.55 7.95 11.05
C MET A 44 -13.04 9.10 10.17
N PRO A 45 -13.19 9.01 8.83
CA PRO A 45 -12.67 10.01 7.91
C PRO A 45 -13.46 11.32 7.97
N GLU A 46 -12.76 12.42 7.68
CA GLU A 46 -13.40 13.73 7.48
C GLU A 46 -14.14 13.70 6.14
N VAL A 47 -15.41 14.13 6.13
CA VAL A 47 -16.23 14.12 4.92
C VAL A 47 -15.88 15.33 4.05
N GLY A 48 -15.44 15.09 2.82
CA GLY A 48 -15.18 16.15 1.85
C GLY A 48 -16.46 16.92 1.50
N SER A 49 -16.33 18.23 1.30
CA SER A 49 -17.46 19.13 0.99
C SER A 49 -18.20 18.82 -0.31
N HIS A 50 -17.62 17.96 -1.15
CA HIS A 50 -18.22 17.51 -2.40
C HIS A 50 -19.20 16.34 -2.22
N LEU A 51 -19.22 15.68 -1.06
CA LEU A 51 -20.07 14.53 -0.81
C LEU A 51 -21.40 14.94 -0.18
N SER A 52 -22.49 14.47 -0.75
CA SER A 52 -23.83 14.56 -0.20
C SER A 52 -24.17 13.39 0.73
N SER A 53 -25.16 13.56 1.61
CA SER A 53 -25.69 12.46 2.44
C SER A 53 -26.21 11.28 1.61
N LYS A 54 -26.71 11.54 0.40
CA LYS A 54 -27.16 10.52 -0.53
C LYS A 54 -26.00 9.66 -1.07
N GLU A 55 -24.83 10.26 -1.29
CA GLU A 55 -23.63 9.55 -1.76
C GLU A 55 -23.00 8.72 -0.65
N LEU A 56 -22.96 9.25 0.57
CA LEU A 56 -22.53 8.49 1.76
C LEU A 56 -23.43 7.27 1.98
N GLY A 57 -24.75 7.46 1.94
CA GLY A 57 -25.69 6.41 2.33
C GLY A 57 -25.69 6.16 3.85
N PRO A 58 -26.61 5.31 4.35
CA PRO A 58 -26.86 5.19 5.79
C PRO A 58 -26.01 4.13 6.50
N ILE A 59 -25.41 3.19 5.76
CA ILE A 59 -24.72 2.03 6.34
C ILE A 59 -23.25 2.40 6.57
N ILE A 60 -22.78 2.22 7.80
CA ILE A 60 -21.38 2.38 8.20
C ILE A 60 -20.81 1.01 8.54
N LEU A 61 -19.75 0.62 7.85
CA LEU A 61 -18.97 -0.60 8.10
C LEU A 61 -17.90 -0.35 9.16
N GLN A 62 -17.61 -1.38 9.94
CA GLN A 62 -16.45 -1.50 10.83
C GLN A 62 -15.41 -2.41 10.18
N ILE A 63 -14.30 -1.81 9.72
CA ILE A 63 -13.22 -2.52 9.04
C ILE A 63 -12.01 -2.55 9.96
N GLU A 64 -11.60 -3.73 10.43
CA GLU A 64 -10.38 -3.88 11.21
C GLU A 64 -9.18 -4.06 10.27
N VAL A 65 -8.16 -3.21 10.40
CA VAL A 65 -6.99 -3.22 9.53
C VAL A 65 -5.72 -3.40 10.34
N GLY A 66 -4.77 -4.16 9.79
CA GLY A 66 -3.47 -4.42 10.37
C GLY A 66 -3.42 -5.69 11.21
N SER A 67 -2.26 -5.88 11.84
CA SER A 67 -1.99 -7.04 12.69
C SER A 67 -1.44 -6.56 14.02
N GLY A 68 -1.89 -7.16 15.12
CA GLY A 68 -1.37 -6.86 16.47
C GLY A 68 0.12 -7.14 16.67
N ARG A 69 0.80 -7.70 15.66
CA ARG A 69 2.25 -7.96 15.66
C ARG A 69 3.08 -6.80 15.08
N GLU A 70 2.45 -5.86 14.37
CA GLU A 70 3.16 -4.74 13.72
C GLU A 70 3.17 -3.47 14.59
N PRO A 71 4.21 -2.61 14.49
CA PRO A 71 4.22 -1.30 15.12
C PRO A 71 3.04 -0.45 14.61
N GLY A 72 2.04 -0.20 15.46
CA GLY A 72 0.78 0.46 15.10
C GLY A 72 -0.46 -0.39 15.41
N GLY A 73 -0.29 -1.70 15.58
CA GLY A 73 -1.36 -2.62 15.95
C GLY A 73 -2.50 -2.68 14.94
N THR A 74 -3.71 -2.96 15.43
CA THR A 74 -4.93 -2.95 14.64
C THR A 74 -5.73 -1.67 14.85
N VAL A 75 -6.32 -1.14 13.78
CA VAL A 75 -7.17 0.05 13.79
C VAL A 75 -8.52 -0.29 13.19
N THR A 76 -9.60 0.14 13.85
CA THR A 76 -10.96 -0.04 13.34
C THR A 76 -11.41 1.20 12.59
N PHE A 77 -11.67 1.06 11.30
CA PHE A 77 -12.15 2.11 10.41
C PHE A 77 -13.68 2.08 10.33
N LYS A 78 -14.31 3.23 10.56
CA LYS A 78 -15.74 3.43 10.34
C LYS A 78 -15.95 4.12 8.99
N ALA A 79 -16.46 3.39 8.00
CA ALA A 79 -16.62 3.88 6.65
C ALA A 79 -18.00 3.57 6.06
N HIS A 80 -18.61 4.54 5.39
CA HIS A 80 -19.87 4.38 4.69
C HIS A 80 -19.77 3.35 3.56
N ALA A 81 -20.56 2.28 3.64
CA ALA A 81 -20.51 1.12 2.75
C ALA A 81 -20.70 1.53 1.29
N LYS A 82 -21.74 2.34 1.03
CA LYS A 82 -22.10 2.76 -0.33
C LYS A 82 -20.96 3.51 -1.02
N LEU A 83 -20.36 4.48 -0.32
CA LEU A 83 -19.24 5.25 -0.86
C LEU A 83 -18.02 4.35 -1.09
N LEU A 84 -17.71 3.49 -0.11
CA LEU A 84 -16.56 2.59 -0.18
C LEU A 84 -16.66 1.63 -1.36
N TYR A 85 -17.79 0.96 -1.55
CA TYR A 85 -18.00 0.01 -2.65
C TYR A 85 -18.04 0.70 -4.02
N THR A 86 -18.55 1.94 -4.07
CA THR A 86 -18.52 2.73 -5.31
C THR A 86 -17.09 3.02 -5.77
N LYS A 87 -16.17 3.28 -4.83
CA LYS A 87 -14.78 3.63 -5.13
C LYS A 87 -13.85 2.41 -5.14
N ILE A 88 -14.20 1.35 -4.43
CA ILE A 88 -13.41 0.15 -4.22
C ILE A 88 -14.30 -1.10 -4.36
N PRO A 89 -14.72 -1.46 -5.59
CA PRO A 89 -15.67 -2.55 -5.80
C PRO A 89 -15.19 -3.90 -5.24
N VAL A 90 -13.89 -4.15 -5.24
CA VAL A 90 -13.28 -5.39 -4.70
C VAL A 90 -13.61 -5.59 -3.22
N LEU A 91 -13.73 -4.50 -2.44
CA LEU A 91 -14.08 -4.60 -1.02
C LEU A 91 -15.51 -5.11 -0.81
N GLU A 92 -16.45 -4.81 -1.70
CA GLU A 92 -17.82 -5.35 -1.61
C GLU A 92 -17.81 -6.88 -1.66
N TYR A 93 -17.03 -7.45 -2.58
CA TYR A 93 -16.85 -8.88 -2.69
C TYR A 93 -16.15 -9.48 -1.46
N MET A 94 -15.13 -8.81 -0.92
CA MET A 94 -14.45 -9.27 0.29
C MET A 94 -15.39 -9.31 1.50
N VAL A 95 -16.23 -8.28 1.68
CA VAL A 95 -17.21 -8.22 2.77
C VAL A 95 -18.20 -9.37 2.65
N ALA A 96 -18.76 -9.57 1.46
CA ALA A 96 -19.77 -10.62 1.22
C ALA A 96 -19.25 -12.03 1.56
N ASN A 97 -17.95 -12.28 1.37
CA ASN A 97 -17.32 -13.57 1.64
C ASN A 97 -16.70 -13.70 3.05
N THR A 98 -16.75 -12.66 3.88
CA THR A 98 -16.21 -12.71 5.25
C THR A 98 -17.18 -13.39 6.24
N PHE A 99 -18.43 -13.64 5.83
CA PHE A 99 -19.54 -14.05 6.71
C PHE A 99 -19.64 -15.53 7.10
N GLU A 100 -18.67 -16.39 6.78
CA GLU A 100 -18.81 -17.83 7.06
C GLU A 100 -18.40 -18.28 8.49
N ASP A 101 -17.72 -17.47 9.31
CA ASP A 101 -17.03 -18.02 10.51
C ASP A 101 -16.99 -17.17 11.80
N LEU A 102 -18.00 -16.35 12.12
CA LEU A 102 -18.07 -15.68 13.43
C LEU A 102 -19.48 -15.56 14.01
N ILE A 103 -19.85 -16.52 14.88
CA ILE A 103 -20.97 -16.37 15.81
C ILE A 103 -20.39 -16.43 17.24
N ASP A 104 -20.02 -15.26 17.77
CA ASP A 104 -19.89 -15.03 19.22
C ASP A 104 -20.79 -13.84 19.58
N PRO A 105 -21.93 -14.05 20.27
CA PRO A 105 -22.94 -13.02 20.50
C PRO A 105 -22.52 -11.90 21.46
N VAL A 106 -21.31 -11.96 22.03
CA VAL A 106 -20.86 -11.02 23.08
C VAL A 106 -19.90 -9.95 22.55
N LYS A 107 -19.37 -10.09 21.33
CA LYS A 107 -18.36 -9.17 20.78
C LYS A 107 -18.89 -8.47 19.53
N GLU A 108 -18.76 -7.14 19.46
CA GLU A 108 -18.93 -6.43 18.18
C GLU A 108 -17.93 -7.01 17.17
N VAL A 109 -18.43 -7.75 16.19
CA VAL A 109 -17.63 -8.38 15.14
C VAL A 109 -17.41 -7.34 14.04
N PRO A 110 -16.16 -7.09 13.59
CA PRO A 110 -15.93 -6.22 12.44
C PRO A 110 -16.56 -6.83 11.18
N ASP A 111 -17.10 -5.98 10.32
CA ASP A 111 -17.68 -6.41 9.04
C ASP A 111 -16.62 -6.99 8.09
N VAL A 112 -15.37 -6.55 8.24
CA VAL A 112 -14.21 -6.99 7.44
C VAL A 112 -12.94 -6.93 8.26
N ILE A 113 -12.04 -7.91 8.07
CA ILE A 113 -10.70 -7.92 8.67
C ILE A 113 -9.64 -7.96 7.56
N LEU A 114 -8.78 -6.94 7.53
CA LEU A 114 -7.70 -6.76 6.56
C LEU A 114 -6.34 -6.87 7.26
N THR A 115 -5.98 -8.09 7.67
CA THR A 115 -4.80 -8.35 8.52
C THR A 115 -3.46 -8.05 7.85
N ASN A 116 -3.41 -8.09 6.52
CA ASN A 116 -2.19 -7.90 5.73
C ASN A 116 -1.99 -6.45 5.27
N ASP A 117 -2.94 -5.55 5.58
CA ASP A 117 -2.89 -4.16 5.15
C ASP A 117 -2.34 -3.26 6.24
N ASP A 118 -1.52 -2.30 5.84
CA ASP A 118 -0.96 -1.32 6.75
C ASP A 118 -2.01 -0.27 7.13
N PRO A 119 -2.32 -0.08 8.44
CA PRO A 119 -3.34 0.86 8.86
C PRO A 119 -3.07 2.31 8.43
N LYS A 120 -1.80 2.73 8.36
CA LYS A 120 -1.44 4.10 7.98
C LYS A 120 -1.66 4.32 6.49
N ALA A 121 -1.33 3.33 5.65
CA ALA A 121 -1.61 3.38 4.22
C ALA A 121 -3.12 3.28 3.92
N PHE A 122 -3.83 2.39 4.63
CA PHE A 122 -5.28 2.25 4.49
C PHE A 122 -6.02 3.53 4.92
N LYS A 123 -5.52 4.24 5.94
CA LYS A 123 -6.03 5.56 6.28
C LYS A 123 -5.95 6.54 5.12
N LEU A 124 -4.83 6.60 4.40
CA LEU A 124 -4.69 7.47 3.22
C LEU A 124 -5.66 7.08 2.10
N LEU A 125 -5.86 5.78 1.89
CA LEU A 125 -6.86 5.26 0.94
C LEU A 125 -8.27 5.72 1.32
N VAL A 126 -8.67 5.58 2.59
CA VAL A 126 -9.99 6.01 3.07
C VAL A 126 -10.13 7.53 3.01
N ASP A 127 -9.11 8.29 3.39
CA ASP A 127 -9.12 9.75 3.23
C ASP A 127 -9.33 10.15 1.76
N TRP A 128 -8.66 9.49 0.83
CA TRP A 128 -8.83 9.73 -0.60
C TRP A 128 -10.27 9.43 -1.05
N VAL A 129 -10.86 8.31 -0.60
CA VAL A 129 -12.26 7.96 -0.90
C VAL A 129 -13.23 9.08 -0.48
N TYR A 130 -12.94 9.79 0.62
CA TYR A 130 -13.81 10.82 1.18
C TYR A 130 -13.52 12.24 0.70
N THR A 131 -12.30 12.51 0.25
CA THR A 131 -11.84 13.87 -0.06
C THR A 131 -11.45 14.06 -1.53
N ASP A 132 -11.37 12.97 -2.29
CA ASP A 132 -10.89 12.91 -3.68
C ASP A 132 -9.47 13.48 -3.85
N LYS A 133 -8.67 13.44 -2.77
CA LYS A 133 -7.32 13.97 -2.70
C LYS A 133 -6.42 13.09 -1.84
N ILE A 134 -5.19 12.91 -2.29
CA ILE A 134 -4.11 12.42 -1.45
C ILE A 134 -3.57 13.63 -0.68
N ASP A 135 -4.16 13.93 0.47
CA ASP A 135 -3.58 14.92 1.36
C ASP A 135 -2.50 14.24 2.20
N GLY A 136 -1.34 14.88 2.28
CA GLY A 136 -0.18 14.45 3.05
C GLY A 136 -0.37 14.56 4.56
N GLY A 137 -1.58 14.25 5.06
CA GLY A 137 -2.00 14.15 6.47
C GLY A 137 -1.13 13.23 7.33
N LEU A 138 -0.02 12.75 6.78
CA LEU A 138 1.17 12.25 7.46
C LEU A 138 1.67 13.15 8.61
N SER A 139 1.34 14.45 8.65
CA SER A 139 1.58 15.29 9.84
C SER A 139 0.68 14.93 11.03
N LYS A 140 -0.56 14.48 10.79
CA LYS A 140 -1.49 13.95 11.80
C LYS A 140 -1.23 12.45 12.11
N ILE A 141 -0.60 11.70 11.20
CA ILE A 141 -0.24 10.27 11.44
C ILE A 141 0.78 10.14 12.58
N ALA A 142 1.67 11.12 12.77
CA ALA A 142 2.57 11.19 13.91
C ALA A 142 1.84 11.34 15.27
N SER A 143 0.57 11.77 15.27
CA SER A 143 -0.22 11.96 16.48
C SER A 143 -0.92 10.68 16.95
N ILE A 144 -0.86 9.59 16.19
CA ILE A 144 -1.34 8.26 16.60
C ILE A 144 -0.31 7.59 17.55
N GLU A 145 0.95 8.03 17.53
CA GLU A 145 1.95 7.70 18.54
C GLU A 145 1.89 8.76 19.66
N ASN A 146 1.40 8.36 20.83
CA ASN A 146 1.28 9.24 22.00
C ASN A 146 2.62 9.91 22.35
N THR A 147 2.52 11.21 22.65
CA THR A 147 3.46 12.05 23.41
C THR A 147 4.88 12.19 22.86
N THR A 148 5.19 13.30 22.18
CA THR A 148 6.24 14.26 22.59
C THR A 148 6.12 15.53 21.76
N THR A 149 6.12 16.68 22.43
CA THR A 149 6.07 18.02 21.84
C THR A 149 7.21 18.26 20.84
N PRO A 150 6.99 19.00 19.73
CA PRO A 150 8.02 19.20 18.74
C PRO A 150 9.09 20.18 19.26
N SER A 151 10.25 19.65 19.65
CA SER A 151 11.44 20.47 19.89
C SER A 151 12.04 20.89 18.54
N LYS A 152 12.38 22.17 18.44
CA LYS A 152 12.96 22.80 17.25
C LYS A 152 14.38 22.29 17.01
N GLY A 153 14.54 21.25 16.19
CA GLY A 153 15.86 20.84 15.69
C GLY A 153 15.84 19.50 14.95
N SER A 154 16.39 19.46 13.74
CA SER A 154 16.91 18.27 13.03
C SER A 154 16.06 17.00 12.84
N PHE A 155 14.76 16.96 13.15
CA PHE A 155 13.94 15.75 12.88
C PHE A 155 13.17 15.77 11.55
N LYS A 156 13.16 16.89 10.82
CA LYS A 156 12.40 17.00 9.55
C LYS A 156 12.81 15.92 8.54
N GLY A 157 14.09 15.57 8.45
CA GLY A 157 14.57 14.49 7.58
C GLY A 157 14.07 13.10 8.01
N LEU A 158 14.11 12.80 9.31
CA LEU A 158 13.65 11.53 9.88
C LEU A 158 12.14 11.33 9.71
N PHE A 159 11.35 12.39 9.93
CA PHE A 159 9.91 12.36 9.70
C PHE A 159 9.57 12.14 8.24
N MET A 160 10.35 12.67 7.29
CA MET A 160 10.10 12.42 5.86
C MET A 160 10.49 10.99 5.46
N SER A 161 11.57 10.43 5.99
CA SER A 161 11.93 9.03 5.69
C SER A 161 10.89 8.01 6.18
N MET A 162 10.16 8.32 7.26
CA MET A 162 9.07 7.45 7.74
C MET A 162 7.81 7.49 6.86
N LYS A 163 7.65 8.53 6.04
CA LYS A 163 6.48 8.70 5.16
C LYS A 163 6.61 7.91 3.86
N LEU A 164 7.84 7.75 3.35
CA LEU A 164 8.08 7.05 2.09
C LEU A 164 7.50 5.62 2.08
N PRO A 165 7.73 4.77 3.11
CA PRO A 165 7.12 3.44 3.14
C PRO A 165 5.59 3.46 3.13
N ILE A 166 4.97 4.45 3.80
CA ILE A 166 3.51 4.56 3.85
C ILE A 166 2.95 4.90 2.46
N LEU A 167 3.61 5.81 1.72
CA LEU A 167 3.21 6.18 0.37
C LEU A 167 3.41 5.03 -0.63
N VAL A 168 4.49 4.26 -0.48
CA VAL A 168 4.71 3.05 -1.27
C VAL A 168 3.63 2.01 -0.99
N LYS A 169 3.27 1.81 0.29
CA LYS A 169 2.15 0.95 0.65
C LYS A 169 0.80 1.45 0.13
N LEU A 170 0.58 2.77 0.02
CA LEU A 170 -0.62 3.30 -0.63
C LEU A 170 -0.67 2.91 -2.12
N CYS A 171 0.46 3.01 -2.84
CA CYS A 171 0.54 2.57 -4.24
C CYS A 171 0.23 1.06 -4.37
N ILE A 172 0.77 0.25 -3.45
CA ILE A 172 0.48 -1.18 -3.36
C ILE A 172 -1.03 -1.43 -3.12
N LEU A 173 -1.65 -0.71 -2.18
CA LEU A 173 -3.09 -0.85 -1.91
C LEU A 173 -3.94 -0.44 -3.11
N ALA A 174 -3.56 0.62 -3.83
CA ALA A 174 -4.28 1.07 -5.02
C ALA A 174 -4.27 0.02 -6.14
N GLU A 175 -3.13 -0.64 -6.36
CA GLU A 175 -3.00 -1.76 -7.29
C GLU A 175 -3.78 -2.99 -6.79
N LYS A 176 -3.58 -3.39 -5.53
CA LYS A 176 -4.26 -4.54 -4.89
C LYS A 176 -5.78 -4.44 -4.97
N TYR A 177 -6.32 -3.23 -4.80
CA TYR A 177 -7.75 -2.98 -4.83
C TYR A 177 -8.30 -2.59 -6.21
N HIS A 178 -7.44 -2.62 -7.25
CA HIS A 178 -7.80 -2.28 -8.62
C HIS A 178 -8.49 -0.92 -8.71
N ILE A 179 -7.82 0.13 -8.24
CA ILE A 179 -8.29 1.52 -8.29
C ILE A 179 -7.37 2.33 -9.23
N PRO A 180 -7.55 2.26 -10.57
CA PRO A 180 -6.62 2.85 -11.54
C PRO A 180 -6.33 4.33 -11.29
N ARG A 181 -7.39 5.12 -11.04
CA ARG A 181 -7.26 6.56 -10.73
C ARG A 181 -6.35 6.81 -9.52
N LEU A 182 -6.51 6.04 -8.45
CA LEU A 182 -5.67 6.19 -7.26
C LEU A 182 -4.26 5.64 -7.50
N GLN A 183 -4.11 4.59 -8.32
CA GLN A 183 -2.81 4.04 -8.68
C GLN A 183 -1.95 5.13 -9.35
N ASP A 184 -2.50 5.80 -10.37
CA ASP A 184 -1.80 6.88 -11.08
C ASP A 184 -1.55 8.09 -10.16
N GLU A 185 -2.58 8.57 -9.44
CA GLU A 185 -2.45 9.70 -8.52
C GLU A 185 -1.43 9.42 -7.39
N SER A 186 -1.36 8.19 -6.89
CA SER A 186 -0.44 7.80 -5.81
C SER A 186 1.00 7.67 -6.29
N ILE A 187 1.23 7.20 -7.51
CA ILE A 187 2.55 7.18 -8.15
C ILE A 187 3.04 8.62 -8.35
N ASP A 188 2.20 9.51 -8.89
CA ASP A 188 2.55 10.93 -9.06
C ASP A 188 2.89 11.59 -7.72
N PHE A 189 2.08 11.31 -6.71
CA PHE A 189 2.30 11.82 -5.36
C PHE A 189 3.61 11.28 -4.77
N LEU A 190 3.91 9.99 -4.96
CA LEU A 190 5.15 9.36 -4.51
C LEU A 190 6.38 10.00 -5.18
N ILE A 191 6.37 10.14 -6.51
CA ILE A 191 7.46 10.77 -7.28
C ILE A 191 7.68 12.20 -6.77
N LYS A 192 6.60 13.00 -6.70
CA LYS A 192 6.66 14.37 -6.19
C LYS A 192 7.23 14.42 -4.77
N PHE A 193 6.79 13.53 -3.88
CA PHE A 193 7.29 13.44 -2.52
C PHE A 193 8.80 13.13 -2.49
N MET A 194 9.25 12.17 -3.28
CA MET A 194 10.67 11.80 -3.37
C MET A 194 11.52 12.95 -3.91
N MET A 195 11.03 13.70 -4.91
CA MET A 195 11.70 14.90 -5.43
C MET A 195 11.77 16.02 -4.39
N ASP A 196 10.63 16.37 -3.78
CA ASP A 196 10.52 17.49 -2.83
C ASP A 196 11.32 17.25 -1.55
N THR A 197 11.39 15.99 -1.10
CA THR A 197 12.07 15.62 0.16
C THR A 197 13.46 15.03 -0.02
N LYS A 198 13.86 14.73 -1.26
CA LYS A 198 15.07 13.97 -1.60
C LYS A 198 15.11 12.58 -0.92
N ALA A 199 13.95 12.03 -0.56
CA ALA A 199 13.87 10.71 0.03
C ALA A 199 14.30 9.64 -0.98
N ARG A 200 15.08 8.67 -0.52
CA ARG A 200 15.56 7.54 -1.33
C ARG A 200 14.86 6.26 -0.90
N ALA A 201 14.31 5.53 -1.86
CA ALA A 201 13.82 4.18 -1.63
C ALA A 201 15.01 3.26 -1.33
N ASN A 202 15.07 2.73 -0.12
CA ASN A 202 16.11 1.77 0.26
C ASN A 202 15.76 0.35 -0.22
N PRO A 203 16.69 -0.61 -0.16
CA PRO A 203 16.42 -1.94 -0.68
C PRO A 203 15.27 -2.70 0.01
N SER A 204 15.01 -2.44 1.31
CA SER A 204 13.84 -2.99 1.99
C SER A 204 12.53 -2.51 1.37
N CYS A 205 12.49 -1.26 0.92
CA CYS A 205 11.37 -0.69 0.16
C CYS A 205 11.19 -1.38 -1.20
N TRP A 206 12.29 -1.72 -1.88
CA TRP A 206 12.23 -2.45 -3.16
C TRP A 206 11.62 -3.83 -2.97
N LEU A 207 12.10 -4.57 -1.96
CA LEU A 207 11.55 -5.89 -1.63
C LEU A 207 10.07 -5.84 -1.26
N GLU A 208 9.66 -4.82 -0.51
CA GLU A 208 8.25 -4.67 -0.13
C GLU A 208 7.35 -4.50 -1.35
N VAL A 209 7.80 -3.73 -2.35
CA VAL A 209 7.07 -3.58 -3.62
C VAL A 209 6.95 -4.91 -4.34
N TYR A 210 8.06 -5.63 -4.53
CA TYR A 210 8.05 -6.92 -5.24
C TYR A 210 7.27 -8.00 -4.49
N LYS A 211 7.19 -7.94 -3.17
CA LYS A 211 6.41 -8.89 -2.36
C LYS A 211 4.89 -8.73 -2.54
N HIS A 212 4.42 -7.54 -2.88
CA HIS A 212 3.00 -7.18 -2.80
C HIS A 212 2.37 -6.68 -4.11
N THR A 213 3.11 -6.71 -5.22
CA THR A 213 2.63 -6.31 -6.55
C THR A 213 2.85 -7.42 -7.56
N ILE A 214 2.27 -7.33 -8.75
CA ILE A 214 2.47 -8.33 -9.83
C ILE A 214 3.60 -7.96 -10.79
N PRO A 215 4.14 -8.90 -11.60
CA PRO A 215 5.23 -8.63 -12.55
C PRO A 215 5.01 -7.46 -13.51
N LYS A 216 3.75 -7.14 -13.87
CA LYS A 216 3.43 -6.00 -14.76
C LYS A 216 3.16 -4.68 -14.03
N SER A 217 3.42 -4.64 -12.72
CA SER A 217 3.19 -3.45 -11.90
C SER A 217 4.03 -2.27 -12.38
N LYS A 218 3.37 -1.14 -12.61
CA LYS A 218 4.05 0.14 -12.91
C LYS A 218 4.86 0.64 -11.71
N LEU A 219 4.45 0.27 -10.49
CA LEU A 219 5.23 0.55 -9.28
C LEU A 219 6.54 -0.24 -9.26
N ARG A 220 6.54 -1.52 -9.67
CA ARG A 220 7.79 -2.29 -9.83
C ARG A 220 8.70 -1.64 -10.85
N LEU A 221 8.17 -1.24 -12.01
CA LEU A 221 8.95 -0.54 -13.04
C LEU A 221 9.58 0.76 -12.53
N LEU A 222 8.83 1.58 -11.80
CA LEU A 222 9.36 2.80 -11.18
C LEU A 222 10.49 2.47 -10.19
N ILE A 223 10.25 1.51 -9.30
CA ILE A 223 11.17 1.14 -8.21
C ILE A 223 12.45 0.49 -8.73
N SER A 224 12.37 -0.39 -9.74
CA SER A 224 13.55 -1.01 -10.36
C SER A 224 14.39 0.03 -11.10
N ARG A 225 13.77 0.97 -11.83
CA ARG A 225 14.49 2.10 -12.45
C ARG A 225 15.17 2.98 -11.39
N ILE A 226 14.48 3.28 -10.27
CA ILE A 226 15.06 4.02 -9.13
C ILE A 226 16.25 3.26 -8.55
N ALA A 227 16.13 1.96 -8.33
CA ALA A 227 17.20 1.14 -7.78
C ALA A 227 18.45 1.18 -8.68
N VAL A 228 18.29 0.92 -9.98
CA VAL A 228 19.39 0.96 -10.96
C VAL A 228 20.04 2.34 -11.01
N TRP A 229 19.23 3.40 -11.08
CA TRP A 229 19.74 4.76 -11.05
C TRP A 229 20.52 5.04 -9.77
N GLN A 230 19.96 4.74 -8.60
CA GLN A 230 20.65 4.95 -7.31
C GLN A 230 21.96 4.16 -7.22
N MET A 231 22.01 2.90 -7.63
CA MET A 231 23.23 2.10 -7.62
C MET A 231 24.31 2.64 -8.56
N SER A 232 23.93 3.33 -9.65
CA SER A 232 24.87 3.94 -10.59
C SER A 232 25.50 5.25 -10.10
N GLN A 233 24.92 5.91 -9.08
CA GLN A 233 25.41 7.18 -8.59
C GLN A 233 26.65 6.99 -7.70
N VAL A 234 27.62 7.91 -7.79
CA VAL A 234 28.78 7.94 -6.89
C VAL A 234 28.27 8.14 -5.45
N GLY A 235 28.51 7.14 -4.61
CA GLY A 235 27.97 7.06 -3.25
C GLY A 235 26.45 6.86 -3.14
N GLY A 236 25.83 6.38 -4.21
CA GLY A 236 24.38 6.25 -4.32
C GLY A 236 23.76 5.32 -3.27
N LEU A 237 24.53 4.33 -2.82
CA LEU A 237 24.17 3.39 -1.77
C LEU A 237 25.22 3.37 -0.64
N ASP A 238 25.79 4.53 -0.29
CA ASP A 238 26.94 4.74 0.62
C ASP A 238 26.95 4.01 1.98
N SER A 239 25.86 3.32 2.35
CA SER A 239 25.71 2.56 3.59
C SER A 239 25.42 1.06 3.41
N VAL A 240 25.25 0.56 2.20
CA VAL A 240 24.87 -0.84 1.93
C VAL A 240 26.05 -1.52 1.28
N SER A 241 26.60 -2.54 1.94
CA SER A 241 27.70 -3.31 1.37
C SER A 241 27.21 -4.17 0.19
N ASP A 242 28.11 -4.53 -0.72
CA ASP A 242 27.80 -5.48 -1.81
C ASP A 242 27.22 -6.80 -1.28
N MET A 243 27.68 -7.23 -0.10
CA MET A 243 27.17 -8.42 0.60
C MET A 243 25.72 -8.24 1.08
N ASP A 244 25.34 -7.03 1.49
CA ASP A 244 23.95 -6.73 1.87
C ASP A 244 23.03 -6.71 0.64
N LEU A 245 23.50 -6.13 -0.48
CA LEU A 245 22.76 -6.13 -1.75
C LEU A 245 22.51 -7.55 -2.28
N GLU A 246 23.51 -8.42 -2.24
CA GLU A 246 23.34 -9.81 -2.63
C GLU A 246 22.37 -10.57 -1.71
N SER A 247 22.40 -10.29 -0.40
CA SER A 247 21.40 -10.80 0.54
C SER A 247 19.99 -10.33 0.18
N ILE A 248 19.82 -9.08 -0.25
CA ILE A 248 18.55 -8.54 -0.73
C ILE A 248 18.08 -9.25 -2.01
N PHE A 249 18.94 -9.36 -3.02
CA PHE A 249 18.60 -10.02 -4.29
C PHE A 249 18.28 -11.51 -4.12
N SER A 250 18.89 -12.17 -3.13
CA SER A 250 18.54 -13.56 -2.79
C SER A 250 17.11 -13.73 -2.28
N ARG A 251 16.46 -12.65 -1.82
CA ARG A 251 15.08 -12.66 -1.29
C ARG A 251 14.03 -12.41 -2.38
N SER A 252 14.43 -12.02 -3.58
CA SER A 252 13.51 -11.81 -4.71
C SER A 252 14.25 -11.98 -6.04
N GLU A 253 14.05 -13.12 -6.68
CA GLU A 253 14.60 -13.41 -8.01
C GLU A 253 14.05 -12.46 -9.08
N GLU A 254 12.78 -12.07 -8.98
CA GLU A 254 12.15 -11.11 -9.88
C GLU A 254 12.79 -9.71 -9.79
N LEU A 255 13.04 -9.21 -8.57
CA LEU A 255 13.77 -7.94 -8.38
C LEU A 255 15.17 -8.02 -8.98
N ARG A 256 15.87 -9.13 -8.75
CA ARG A 256 17.21 -9.36 -9.32
C ARG A 256 17.16 -9.35 -10.85
N PHE A 257 16.21 -10.06 -11.44
CA PHE A 257 16.05 -10.16 -12.88
C PHE A 257 15.77 -8.80 -13.53
N ASP A 258 14.84 -8.02 -12.97
CA ASP A 258 14.48 -6.71 -13.51
C ASP A 258 15.66 -5.71 -13.41
N ILE A 259 16.39 -5.71 -12.29
CA ILE A 259 17.58 -4.87 -12.11
C ILE A 259 18.68 -5.27 -13.10
N SER A 260 18.97 -6.56 -13.26
CA SER A 260 19.98 -7.04 -14.20
C SER A 260 19.64 -6.66 -15.63
N THR A 261 18.39 -6.90 -16.06
CA THR A 261 17.91 -6.56 -17.40
C THR A 261 18.06 -5.06 -17.68
N LEU A 262 17.63 -4.21 -16.75
CA LEU A 262 17.75 -2.76 -16.87
C LEU A 262 19.21 -2.26 -16.86
N THR A 263 20.11 -2.98 -16.19
CA THR A 263 21.53 -2.64 -16.14
C THR A 263 22.23 -3.03 -17.44
N GLU A 264 21.93 -4.21 -17.98
CA GLU A 264 22.46 -4.71 -19.26
C GLU A 264 22.03 -3.83 -20.44
N ASP A 265 20.76 -3.42 -20.48
CA ASP A 265 20.21 -2.53 -21.52
C ASP A 265 20.87 -1.13 -21.55
N LYS A 266 21.60 -0.76 -20.48
CA LYS A 266 22.15 0.58 -20.27
C LYS A 266 23.68 0.63 -20.35
N LEU A 267 24.35 -0.46 -20.73
CA LEU A 267 25.82 -0.52 -20.83
C LEU A 267 26.35 0.57 -21.80
N GLY A 268 26.85 1.69 -21.26
CA GLY A 268 27.57 2.74 -22.01
C GLY A 268 27.02 4.18 -21.89
N GLY A 269 25.92 4.43 -21.17
CA GLY A 269 25.33 5.78 -21.04
C GLY A 269 25.10 6.24 -19.60
N ILE A 270 24.97 7.57 -19.39
CA ILE A 270 24.51 8.14 -18.12
C ILE A 270 23.04 7.76 -17.90
N LEU A 271 22.73 7.10 -16.79
CA LEU A 271 21.36 6.78 -16.41
C LEU A 271 20.58 8.06 -16.08
N ALA A 272 19.53 8.33 -16.87
CA ALA A 272 18.58 9.41 -16.57
C ALA A 272 17.87 9.14 -15.24
N ASP A 273 17.60 10.22 -14.48
CA ASP A 273 16.85 10.14 -13.23
C ASP A 273 15.40 9.73 -13.52
N PRO A 274 14.93 8.58 -13.02
CA PRO A 274 13.58 8.09 -13.27
C PRO A 274 12.49 8.98 -12.65
N LEU A 275 12.82 9.81 -11.66
CA LEU A 275 11.88 10.78 -11.10
C LEU A 275 11.60 11.95 -12.05
N LEU A 276 12.41 12.12 -13.11
CA LEU A 276 12.23 13.13 -14.15
C LEU A 276 11.61 12.56 -15.44
N ALA A 277 11.32 11.26 -15.48
CA ALA A 277 10.63 10.64 -16.61
C ALA A 277 9.17 11.14 -16.69
N PRO A 278 8.54 11.14 -17.89
CA PRO A 278 7.13 11.46 -18.03
C PRO A 278 6.27 10.59 -17.12
N ALA A 279 5.34 11.20 -16.38
CA ALA A 279 4.47 10.49 -15.43
C ALA A 279 3.69 9.33 -16.09
N CYS A 280 3.27 9.52 -17.35
CA CYS A 280 2.56 8.53 -18.13
C CYS A 280 3.32 7.22 -18.34
N ASP A 281 4.65 7.20 -18.21
CA ASP A 281 5.45 5.97 -18.27
C ASP A 281 5.07 4.99 -17.15
N TYR A 282 4.47 5.50 -16.07
CA TYR A 282 4.12 4.76 -14.87
C TYR A 282 2.61 4.66 -14.62
N TYR A 283 1.78 5.07 -15.57
CA TYR A 283 0.34 4.96 -15.43
C TYR A 283 -0.16 3.56 -15.77
N SER A 284 -1.22 3.17 -15.08
CA SER A 284 -2.00 1.98 -15.40
C SER A 284 -2.55 2.07 -16.84
N ASP A 285 -2.52 0.94 -17.56
CA ASP A 285 -3.00 0.86 -18.95
C ASP A 285 -4.54 0.75 -19.01
#